data_AF-A0AAJ4RDM7-F1
#
_entry.id   AF-A0AAJ4RDM7-F1
#
_cell.length_a   1.000
_cell.length_b   1.000
_cell.length_c   1.000
_cell.angle_alpha   90.00
_cell.angle_beta   90.00
_cell.angle_gamma   90.00
#
_symmetry.space_group_name_H-M   'P 1'
#
loop_
_entity.id
_entity.type
_entity.pdbx_description
1 polymer ?
#
loop_
_entity_poly.entity_id
_entity_poly.type
_entity_poly.pdbx_seq_one_letter_code
_entity_poly.pdbx_strand_id
1 'polypeptide(L)'
;MNGALLAGVIGVLGAAFAVTYHILLFKKSKVEKSEGIIEAYLHQRYDLLPSLIENLKNSFELEKEIIEEIINLRIHAMQAESIDEKIEYEEKISRLIKLLLNKPVLKDIDLHENIRTLENKIAISKTDYNKAVTEYNNALDLVPSNLLAKIMRMKKRKTFEEN
;
A
#
# COMPACT_ATOMS: atom_id res chain seq x y z
N MET A 1 -5.72 39.49 37.61
CA MET A 1 -4.97 39.52 36.35
C MET A 1 -4.34 38.17 36.01
N ASN A 2 -3.66 37.51 36.95
CA ASN A 2 -2.97 36.23 36.71
C ASN A 2 -3.89 35.04 36.36
N GLY A 3 -5.10 34.97 36.95
CA GLY A 3 -6.06 33.89 36.67
C GLY A 3 -6.64 33.93 35.25
N ALA A 4 -6.93 35.12 34.72
CA ALA A 4 -7.43 35.28 33.37
C ALA A 4 -6.35 34.97 32.31
N LEU A 5 -5.10 35.38 32.56
CA LEU A 5 -3.96 35.02 31.71
C LEU A 5 -3.72 33.51 31.70
N LEU A 6 -3.76 32.85 32.87
CA LEU A 6 -3.60 31.41 32.98
C LEU A 6 -4.72 30.65 32.24
N ALA A 7 -5.97 31.06 32.42
CA ALA A 7 -7.12 30.47 31.71
C ALA A 7 -7.00 30.65 30.19
N GLY A 8 -6.54 31.82 29.73
CA GLY A 8 -6.27 32.07 28.32
C GLY A 8 -5.20 31.14 27.74
N VAL A 9 -4.07 30.96 28.44
CA VAL A 9 -2.99 30.06 28.02
C VAL A 9 -3.47 28.60 27.96
N ILE A 10 -4.21 28.14 28.97
CA ILE A 10 -4.78 26.79 28.99
C ILE A 10 -5.75 26.59 27.82
N GLY A 11 -6.60 27.59 27.54
CA GLY A 11 -7.53 27.56 26.41
C GLY A 11 -6.82 27.42 25.06
N VAL A 12 -5.76 28.20 24.84
CA VAL A 12 -4.96 28.13 23.60
C VAL A 12 -4.27 26.78 23.45
N LEU A 13 -3.67 26.26 24.52
CA LEU A 13 -3.03 24.94 24.50
C LEU A 13 -4.04 23.81 24.23
N GLY A 14 -5.22 23.88 24.85
CA GLY A 14 -6.30 22.92 24.63
C GLY A 14 -6.81 22.94 23.18
N ALA A 15 -6.99 24.13 22.60
CA ALA A 15 -7.39 24.28 21.20
C ALA A 15 -6.31 23.72 20.24
N ALA A 16 -5.05 24.05 20.48
CA ALA A 16 -3.93 23.53 19.69
C ALA A 16 -3.85 21.99 19.74
N PHE A 17 -4.08 21.41 20.92
CA PHE A 17 -4.14 19.96 21.10
C PHE A 17 -5.28 19.32 20.29
N ALA A 18 -6.50 19.88 20.36
CA ALA A 18 -7.66 19.37 19.65
C ALA A 18 -7.45 19.39 18.11
N VAL A 19 -6.88 20.48 17.58
CA VAL A 19 -6.56 20.60 16.15
C VAL A 19 -5.52 19.55 15.74
N THR A 20 -4.45 19.41 16.52
CA THR A 20 -3.38 18.45 16.26
C THR A 20 -3.88 17.00 16.29
N TYR A 21 -4.75 16.68 17.25
CA TYR A 21 -5.41 15.38 17.36
C TYR A 21 -6.21 15.05 16.10
N HIS A 22 -7.04 16.00 15.64
CA HIS A 22 -7.83 15.82 14.44
C HIS A 22 -6.96 15.60 13.19
N ILE A 23 -5.89 16.39 13.03
CA ILE A 23 -4.96 16.25 11.89
C ILE A 23 -4.31 14.86 11.87
N LEU A 24 -3.86 14.35 13.02
CA LEU A 24 -3.25 13.03 13.13
C LEU A 24 -4.23 11.91 12.77
N LEU A 25 -5.47 11.97 13.27
CA LEU A 25 -6.51 11.01 12.92
C LEU A 25 -6.88 11.07 11.44
N PHE A 26 -7.01 12.27 10.88
CA PHE A 26 -7.31 12.45 9.46
C PHE A 26 -6.22 11.84 8.57
N LYS A 27 -4.94 12.09 8.89
CA LYS A 27 -3.81 11.48 8.16
C LYS A 27 -3.79 9.96 8.29
N LYS A 28 -4.03 9.43 9.50
CA LYS A 28 -4.15 7.98 9.73
C LYS A 28 -5.25 7.35 8.85
N SER A 29 -6.43 7.96 8.85
CA SER A 29 -7.57 7.51 8.04
C SER A 29 -7.27 7.56 6.53
N LYS A 30 -6.53 8.58 6.07
CA LYS A 30 -6.09 8.66 4.66
C LYS A 30 -5.20 7.48 4.28
N VAL A 31 -4.27 7.08 5.15
CA VAL A 31 -3.43 5.89 4.91
C VAL A 31 -4.28 4.63 4.85
N GLU A 32 -5.16 4.41 5.84
CA GLU A 32 -6.04 3.23 5.90
C GLU A 32 -6.95 3.13 4.67
N LYS A 33 -7.44 4.26 4.17
CA LYS A 33 -8.23 4.30 2.93
C LYS A 33 -7.38 3.91 1.71
N SER A 34 -6.18 4.48 1.56
CA SER A 34 -5.30 4.12 0.44
C SER A 34 -4.85 2.67 0.49
N GLU A 35 -4.64 2.12 1.70
CA GLU A 35 -4.29 0.73 1.96
C GLU A 35 -5.40 -0.20 1.47
N GLY A 36 -6.65 0.05 1.86
CA GLY A 36 -7.78 -0.77 1.38
C GLY A 36 -7.95 -0.75 -0.15
N ILE A 37 -7.63 0.39 -0.80
CA ILE A 37 -7.68 0.49 -2.27
C ILE A 37 -6.60 -0.38 -2.91
N ILE A 38 -5.34 -0.27 -2.47
CA ILE A 38 -4.26 -1.08 -3.05
C ILE A 38 -4.49 -2.56 -2.77
N GLU A 39 -4.91 -2.93 -1.55
CA GLU A 39 -5.20 -4.32 -1.20
C GLU A 39 -6.28 -4.95 -2.09
N ALA A 40 -7.33 -4.20 -2.43
CA ALA A 40 -8.36 -4.66 -3.35
C ALA A 40 -7.81 -4.95 -4.75
N TYR A 41 -6.86 -4.14 -5.25
CA TYR A 41 -6.23 -4.38 -6.55
C TYR A 41 -5.22 -5.52 -6.50
N LEU A 42 -4.45 -5.65 -5.41
CA LEU A 42 -3.55 -6.78 -5.19
C LEU A 42 -4.33 -8.10 -5.19
N HIS A 43 -5.46 -8.16 -4.47
CA HIS A 43 -6.32 -9.34 -4.44
C HIS A 43 -6.87 -9.70 -5.82
N GLN A 44 -7.43 -8.73 -6.55
CA GLN A 44 -7.89 -8.95 -7.92
C GLN A 44 -6.77 -9.52 -8.81
N ARG A 45 -5.53 -9.09 -8.60
CA ARG A 45 -4.41 -9.58 -9.39
C ARG A 45 -4.08 -11.01 -9.05
N TYR A 46 -4.08 -11.36 -7.76
CA TYR A 46 -3.91 -12.74 -7.32
C TYR A 46 -4.98 -13.65 -7.89
N ASP A 47 -6.22 -13.19 -8.04
CA ASP A 47 -7.30 -13.96 -8.64
C ASP A 47 -7.08 -14.25 -10.13
N LEU A 48 -6.40 -13.35 -10.86
CA LEU A 48 -6.10 -13.52 -12.29
C LEU A 48 -4.81 -14.30 -12.57
N LEU A 49 -3.91 -14.44 -11.58
CA LEU A 49 -2.63 -15.14 -11.76
C LEU A 49 -2.77 -16.60 -12.24
N PRO A 50 -3.68 -17.43 -11.72
CA PRO A 50 -3.86 -18.80 -12.21
C PRO A 50 -4.17 -18.85 -13.71
N SER A 51 -5.10 -18.00 -14.18
CA SER A 51 -5.49 -17.91 -15.59
C SER A 51 -4.33 -17.43 -16.47
N LEU A 52 -3.51 -16.50 -15.97
CA LEU A 52 -2.31 -16.04 -16.67
C LEU A 52 -1.29 -17.16 -16.85
N ILE A 53 -1.05 -17.93 -15.78
CA ILE A 53 -0.11 -19.07 -15.79
C ILE A 53 -0.58 -20.15 -16.75
N GLU A 54 -1.88 -20.50 -16.74
CA GLU A 54 -2.45 -21.51 -17.63
C GLU A 54 -2.33 -21.10 -19.12
N ASN A 55 -2.66 -19.86 -19.44
CA ASN A 55 -2.54 -19.34 -20.81
C ASN A 55 -1.09 -19.36 -21.32
N LEU A 56 -0.12 -19.06 -20.45
CA LEU A 56 1.30 -19.05 -20.80
C LEU A 56 1.88 -20.46 -20.91
N LYS A 57 1.51 -21.39 -20.02
CA LYS A 57 1.90 -22.81 -20.11
C LYS A 57 1.52 -23.43 -21.46
N ASN A 58 0.38 -23.01 -22.01
CA ASN A 58 -0.13 -23.51 -23.29
C ASN A 58 0.42 -22.77 -24.52
N SER A 59 1.20 -21.70 -24.32
CA SER A 59 1.66 -20.80 -25.39
C SER A 59 3.18 -20.71 -25.50
N PHE A 60 3.91 -21.00 -24.42
CA PHE A 60 5.38 -20.96 -24.36
C PHE A 60 5.94 -22.05 -23.45
N GLU A 61 7.20 -22.42 -23.69
CA GLU A 61 8.04 -23.09 -22.70
C GLU A 61 8.39 -22.10 -21.59
N LEU A 62 7.40 -21.72 -20.77
CA LEU A 62 7.65 -20.93 -19.57
C LEU A 62 8.49 -21.80 -18.62
N GLU A 63 9.60 -21.26 -18.14
CA GLU A 63 10.49 -21.96 -17.20
C GLU A 63 9.66 -22.40 -15.97
N LYS A 64 9.78 -23.68 -15.63
CA LYS A 64 9.01 -24.30 -14.55
C LYS A 64 9.26 -23.59 -13.22
N GLU A 65 10.49 -23.12 -13.04
CA GLU A 65 10.96 -22.35 -11.89
C GLU A 65 10.17 -21.04 -11.72
N ILE A 66 9.89 -20.31 -12.81
CA ILE A 66 9.11 -19.06 -12.77
C ILE A 66 7.67 -19.33 -12.36
N ILE A 67 7.08 -20.42 -12.88
CA ILE A 67 5.71 -20.84 -12.53
C ILE A 67 5.64 -21.21 -11.04
N GLU A 68 6.59 -21.99 -10.55
CA GLU A 68 6.63 -22.40 -9.15
C GLU A 68 6.83 -21.18 -8.23
N GLU A 69 7.72 -20.25 -8.60
CA GLU A 69 7.97 -19.02 -7.84
C GLU A 69 6.69 -18.18 -7.72
N ILE A 70 5.98 -17.92 -8.83
CA ILE A 70 4.78 -17.08 -8.80
C ILE A 70 3.62 -17.74 -8.03
N ILE A 71 3.48 -19.07 -8.11
CA ILE A 71 2.47 -19.82 -7.33
C ILE A 71 2.77 -19.70 -5.84
N ASN A 72 4.01 -19.91 -5.44
CA ASN A 72 4.43 -19.81 -4.04
C ASN A 72 4.23 -18.40 -3.49
N LEU A 73 4.68 -17.38 -4.24
CA LEU A 73 4.49 -15.99 -3.86
C LEU A 73 3.01 -15.62 -3.73
N ARG A 74 2.15 -16.09 -4.64
CA ARG A 74 0.70 -15.88 -4.56
C ARG A 74 0.11 -16.48 -3.29
N ILE A 75 0.45 -17.72 -2.95
CA ILE A 75 -0.07 -18.40 -1.76
C ILE A 75 0.29 -17.59 -0.51
N HIS A 76 1.54 -17.18 -0.37
CA HIS A 76 1.98 -16.40 0.77
C HIS A 76 1.36 -15.00 0.80
N ALA A 77 1.28 -14.32 -0.35
CA ALA A 77 0.70 -12.99 -0.43
C ALA A 77 -0.81 -12.97 -0.08
N MET A 78 -1.54 -14.04 -0.41
CA MET A 78 -2.96 -14.18 -0.03
C MET A 78 -3.16 -14.49 1.47
N GLN A 79 -2.14 -15.01 2.14
CA GLN A 79 -2.17 -15.31 3.58
C GLN A 79 -1.64 -14.15 4.43
N ALA A 80 -1.00 -13.15 3.82
CA ALA A 80 -0.45 -12.00 4.51
C ALA A 80 -1.55 -11.20 5.22
N GLU A 81 -1.41 -11.05 6.54
CA GLU A 81 -2.39 -10.35 7.39
C GLU A 81 -2.11 -8.86 7.49
N SER A 82 -0.88 -8.44 7.19
CA SER A 82 -0.45 -7.05 7.28
C SER A 82 -0.03 -6.47 5.93
N ILE A 83 -0.24 -5.16 5.75
CA ILE A 83 0.26 -4.45 4.57
C ILE A 83 1.79 -4.51 4.44
N ASP A 84 2.52 -4.57 5.57
CA ASP A 84 3.97 -4.67 5.58
C ASP A 84 4.46 -5.97 4.92
N GLU A 85 3.80 -7.09 5.19
CA GLU A 85 4.07 -8.37 4.52
C GLU A 85 3.68 -8.32 3.04
N LYS A 86 2.53 -7.72 2.72
CA LYS A 86 2.07 -7.57 1.32
C LYS A 86 3.04 -6.75 0.49
N ILE A 87 3.66 -5.70 1.05
CA ILE A 87 4.71 -4.91 0.37
C ILE A 87 5.87 -5.80 -0.06
N GLU A 88 6.34 -6.70 0.81
CA GLU A 88 7.49 -7.58 0.53
C GLU A 88 7.21 -8.61 -0.58
N TYR A 89 5.97 -9.11 -0.66
CA TYR A 89 5.56 -10.01 -1.75
C TYR A 89 5.29 -9.26 -3.05
N GLU A 90 4.74 -8.05 -2.95
CA GLU A 90 4.33 -7.23 -4.09
C GLU A 90 5.47 -6.96 -5.06
N GLU A 91 6.65 -6.60 -4.55
CA GLU A 91 7.83 -6.31 -5.37
C GLU A 91 8.25 -7.52 -6.22
N LYS A 92 8.27 -8.70 -5.59
CA LYS A 92 8.62 -9.96 -6.25
C LYS A 92 7.59 -10.33 -7.30
N ILE A 93 6.29 -10.23 -6.97
CA ILE A 93 5.20 -10.58 -7.88
C ILE A 93 5.15 -9.63 -9.07
N SER A 94 5.26 -8.31 -8.86
CA SER A 94 5.21 -7.34 -9.96
C SER A 94 6.38 -7.54 -10.94
N ARG A 95 7.59 -7.86 -10.44
CA ARG A 95 8.73 -8.22 -11.31
C ARG A 95 8.42 -9.42 -12.20
N LEU A 96 7.89 -10.50 -11.62
CA LEU A 96 7.53 -11.70 -12.39
C LEU A 96 6.43 -11.39 -13.41
N ILE A 97 5.38 -10.68 -13.03
CA ILE A 97 4.29 -10.31 -13.94
C ILE A 97 4.81 -9.47 -15.11
N LYS A 98 5.69 -8.50 -14.88
CA LYS A 98 6.34 -7.73 -15.96
C LYS A 98 7.09 -8.65 -16.93
N LEU A 99 7.82 -9.65 -16.44
CA LEU A 99 8.49 -10.64 -17.29
C LEU A 99 7.49 -11.46 -18.10
N LEU A 100 6.37 -11.88 -17.49
CA LEU A 100 5.30 -12.63 -18.16
C LEU A 100 4.61 -11.80 -19.25
N LEU A 101 4.30 -10.53 -18.97
CA LEU A 101 3.63 -9.62 -19.90
C LEU A 101 4.47 -9.26 -21.13
N ASN A 102 5.79 -9.36 -21.03
CA ASN A 102 6.73 -9.11 -22.13
C ASN A 102 6.88 -10.32 -23.09
N LYS A 103 6.28 -11.48 -22.78
CA LYS A 103 6.35 -12.66 -23.65
C LYS A 103 5.38 -12.52 -24.84
N PRO A 104 5.79 -12.89 -26.08
CA PRO A 104 5.13 -12.44 -27.32
C PRO A 104 3.73 -13.00 -27.64
N VAL A 105 3.07 -13.80 -26.78
CA VAL A 105 1.77 -14.41 -27.08
C VAL A 105 1.00 -14.72 -25.79
N LEU A 106 0.09 -13.83 -25.39
CA LEU A 106 -1.11 -14.31 -24.71
C LEU A 106 -2.14 -14.59 -25.80
N LYS A 107 -2.59 -15.84 -25.90
CA LYS A 107 -3.71 -16.22 -26.79
C LYS A 107 -4.98 -15.45 -26.43
N ASP A 108 -5.12 -15.11 -25.15
CA ASP A 108 -6.20 -14.30 -24.61
C ASP A 108 -5.72 -12.84 -24.46
N ILE A 109 -6.06 -12.03 -25.47
CA ILE A 109 -5.74 -10.60 -25.52
C ILE A 109 -6.46 -9.85 -24.39
N ASP A 110 -7.68 -10.26 -24.05
CA ASP A 110 -8.49 -9.61 -23.01
C ASP A 110 -7.86 -9.82 -21.63
N LEU A 111 -7.37 -11.04 -21.34
CA LEU A 111 -6.62 -11.30 -20.11
C LEU A 111 -5.33 -10.46 -20.03
N HIS A 112 -4.59 -10.32 -21.13
CA HIS A 112 -3.38 -9.49 -21.17
C HIS A 112 -3.67 -8.04 -20.80
N GLU A 113 -4.71 -7.48 -21.42
CA GLU A 113 -5.10 -6.10 -21.22
C GLU A 113 -5.68 -5.87 -19.82
N ASN A 114 -6.43 -6.84 -19.28
CA ASN A 114 -6.92 -6.80 -17.91
C ASN A 114 -5.77 -6.77 -16.89
N ILE A 115 -4.75 -7.62 -17.07
CA ILE A 115 -3.56 -7.62 -16.19
C ILE A 115 -2.79 -6.30 -16.33
N ARG A 116 -2.60 -5.78 -17.55
CA ARG A 116 -1.92 -4.49 -17.76
C ARG A 116 -2.66 -3.33 -17.10
N THR A 117 -3.98 -3.28 -17.28
CA THR A 117 -4.84 -2.29 -16.64
C THR A 117 -4.72 -2.37 -15.12
N LEU A 118 -4.67 -3.59 -14.58
CA LEU A 118 -4.55 -3.81 -13.15
C LEU A 118 -3.15 -3.41 -12.62
N GLU A 119 -2.08 -3.75 -13.32
CA GLU A 119 -0.72 -3.30 -12.97
C GLU A 119 -0.61 -1.77 -12.97
N ASN A 120 -1.27 -1.08 -13.91
CA ASN A 120 -1.33 0.38 -13.91
C ASN A 120 -2.11 0.93 -12.71
N LYS A 121 -3.26 0.35 -12.38
CA LYS A 121 -4.03 0.73 -11.18
C LYS A 121 -3.23 0.51 -9.89
N ILE A 122 -2.51 -0.61 -9.80
CA ILE A 122 -1.62 -0.90 -8.68
C ILE A 122 -0.52 0.15 -8.59
N ALA A 123 0.17 0.47 -9.70
CA ALA A 123 1.21 1.49 -9.73
C ALA A 123 0.72 2.86 -9.24
N ILE A 124 -0.45 3.32 -9.72
CA ILE A 124 -1.06 4.58 -9.27
C ILE A 124 -1.39 4.51 -7.77
N SER A 125 -2.01 3.41 -7.32
CA SER A 125 -2.40 3.24 -5.91
C SER A 125 -1.19 3.17 -4.96
N LYS A 126 -0.05 2.65 -5.40
CA LYS A 126 1.22 2.68 -4.64
C LYS A 126 1.67 4.11 -4.40
N THR A 127 1.65 4.94 -5.44
CA THR A 127 2.00 6.37 -5.34
C THR A 127 1.09 7.09 -4.35
N ASP A 128 -0.22 6.86 -4.43
CA ASP A 128 -1.19 7.46 -3.52
C ASP A 128 -1.00 7.01 -2.06
N TYR A 129 -0.77 5.72 -1.85
CA TYR A 129 -0.45 5.16 -0.53
C TYR A 129 0.86 5.72 0.02
N ASN A 130 1.92 5.74 -0.78
CA ASN A 130 3.24 6.26 -0.38
C ASN A 130 3.15 7.74 0.01
N LYS A 131 2.38 8.53 -0.74
CA LYS A 131 2.12 9.93 -0.39
C LYS A 131 1.39 10.06 0.94
N ALA A 132 0.33 9.27 1.15
CA ALA A 132 -0.41 9.28 2.41
C ALA A 132 0.47 8.86 3.61
N VAL A 133 1.26 7.80 3.46
CA VAL A 133 2.20 7.30 4.47
C VAL A 133 3.27 8.34 4.78
N THR A 134 3.82 9.00 3.76
CA THR A 134 4.82 10.06 3.95
C THR A 134 4.23 11.24 4.71
N GLU A 135 3.06 11.73 4.31
CA GLU A 135 2.35 12.82 5.00
C GLU A 135 2.00 12.48 6.45
N TYR A 136 1.70 11.20 6.73
CA TYR A 136 1.41 10.68 8.05
C TYR A 136 2.68 10.55 8.90
N ASN A 137 3.72 9.88 8.39
CA ASN A 137 5.00 9.70 9.07
C ASN A 137 5.64 11.04 9.42
N ASN A 138 5.61 12.02 8.50
CA ASN A 138 6.10 13.38 8.76
C ASN A 138 5.33 14.05 9.91
N ALA A 139 4.01 13.86 9.99
CA ALA A 139 3.23 14.39 11.10
C ALA A 139 3.57 13.73 12.45
N LEU A 140 4.06 12.48 12.45
CA LEU A 140 4.55 11.85 13.67
C LEU A 140 5.90 12.41 14.14
N ASP A 141 6.68 13.02 13.26
CA ASP A 141 8.01 13.55 13.57
C ASP A 141 7.98 15.04 13.99
N LEU A 142 7.04 15.82 13.45
CA LEU A 142 6.95 17.27 13.66
C LEU A 142 6.35 17.65 15.03
N VAL A 143 6.78 18.78 15.59
CA VAL A 143 6.19 19.39 16.81
C VAL A 143 5.01 20.28 16.40
N PRO A 144 3.88 20.29 17.14
CA PRO A 144 3.62 19.59 18.41
C PRO A 144 3.05 18.17 18.27
N SER A 145 2.79 17.69 17.06
CA SER A 145 2.11 16.42 16.80
C SER A 145 2.87 15.18 17.29
N ASN A 146 4.20 15.22 17.33
CA ASN A 146 5.03 14.11 17.81
C ASN A 146 4.79 13.74 19.29
N LEU A 147 4.48 14.70 20.15
CA LEU A 147 4.14 14.45 21.55
C LEU A 147 2.83 13.68 21.66
N LEU A 148 1.82 14.13 20.92
CA LEU A 148 0.51 13.50 20.87
C LEU A 148 0.57 12.12 20.23
N ALA A 149 1.34 11.96 19.15
CA ALA A 149 1.59 10.68 18.50
C ALA A 149 2.15 9.63 19.47
N LYS A 150 3.12 10.02 20.34
CA LYS A 150 3.67 9.14 21.38
C LYS A 150 2.62 8.73 22.41
N ILE A 151 1.78 9.67 22.86
CA ILE A 151 0.66 9.38 23.78
C ILE A 151 -0.33 8.40 23.15
N MET A 152 -0.68 8.62 21.87
CA MET A 152 -1.57 7.76 21.09
C MET A 152 -0.93 6.45 20.62
N ARG A 153 0.35 6.21 20.91
CA ARG A 153 1.14 5.04 20.46
C ARG A 153 1.10 4.83 18.95
N MET A 154 1.07 5.93 18.20
CA MET A 154 1.06 5.90 16.74
C MET A 154 2.43 5.47 16.22
N LYS A 155 2.45 4.46 15.35
CA LYS A 155 3.66 3.95 14.71
C LYS A 155 3.75 4.44 13.27
N LYS A 156 4.97 4.62 12.78
CA LYS A 156 5.25 4.84 11.36
C LYS A 156 4.83 3.62 10.55
N ARG A 157 4.49 3.85 9.28
CA ARG A 157 4.10 2.81 8.32
C ARG A 157 5.14 2.72 7.20
N LYS A 158 5.32 1.53 6.62
CA LYS A 158 6.20 1.32 5.45
C LYS A 158 5.54 1.81 4.18
N THR A 159 6.36 2.21 3.21
CA THR A 159 5.97 2.55 1.83
C THR A 159 6.30 1.37 0.90
N PHE A 160 5.65 1.31 -0.25
CA PHE A 160 6.08 0.46 -1.37
C PHE A 160 7.34 1.05 -2.01
N GLU A 161 8.22 0.22 -2.56
CA GLU A 161 9.33 0.70 -3.41
C GLU A 161 8.82 1.38 -4.69
N GLU A 162 9.42 2.52 -5.03
CA GLU A 162 9.24 3.18 -6.32
C GLU A 162 10.12 2.45 -7.35
N ASN A 163 9.51 1.90 -8.40
CA ASN A 163 10.21 1.24 -9.51
C ASN A 163 10.47 2.22 -10.64
#